data_AF-A0AAV3UA00-F1
#
_entry.id   AF-A0AAV3UA00-F1
#
_cell.length_a   1.000
_cell.length_b   1.000
_cell.length_c   1.000
_cell.angle_alpha   90.00
_cell.angle_beta   90.00
_cell.angle_gamma   90.00
#
_symmetry.space_group_name_H-M   'P 1'
#
loop_
_entity.id
_entity.type
_entity.pdbx_description
1 polymer ?
#
loop_
_entity_poly.entity_id
_entity_poly.type
_entity_poly.pdbx_seq_one_letter_code
_entity_poly.pdbx_strand_id
1 'polypeptide(L)'
;MTEDMMKPFESVKALMTMQADVISKTVAQQQKSAQSLAGFFQDEAKKAQELKSPEQLMQFNMETSKALFELLQSQGAEFTSLAEEARDAFMKSVSSFGPK
;
A
#
# COMPACT_ATOMS: atom_id res chain seq x y z
N MET A 1 28.07 -32.04 -2.18
CA MET A 1 27.62 -31.15 -1.09
C MET A 1 26.47 -31.85 -0.39
N THR A 2 26.55 -32.02 0.93
CA THR A 2 25.54 -32.72 1.73
C THR A 2 24.24 -31.90 1.76
N GLU A 3 23.08 -32.57 1.80
CA GLU A 3 21.73 -31.95 1.76
C GLU A 3 21.54 -30.79 2.75
N ASP A 4 22.24 -30.81 3.89
CA ASP A 4 22.17 -29.75 4.92
C ASP A 4 22.82 -28.43 4.49
N MET A 5 23.71 -28.42 3.49
CA MET A 5 24.25 -27.16 2.93
C MET A 5 23.32 -26.52 1.89
N MET A 6 22.40 -27.29 1.29
CA MET A 6 21.46 -26.79 0.28
C MET A 6 20.24 -26.10 0.91
N LYS A 7 19.79 -26.55 2.10
CA LYS A 7 18.63 -25.96 2.80
C LYS A 7 18.80 -24.47 3.14
N PRO A 8 19.94 -24.00 3.69
CA PRO A 8 20.14 -22.58 3.96
C PRO A 8 20.09 -21.72 2.69
N PHE A 9 20.63 -22.22 1.58
CA PHE A 9 20.62 -21.52 0.30
C PHE A 9 19.20 -21.36 -0.26
N GLU A 10 18.41 -22.44 -0.25
CA GLU A 10 17.01 -22.40 -0.68
C GLU A 10 16.15 -21.52 0.24
N SER A 11 16.41 -21.52 1.56
CA SER A 11 15.74 -20.61 2.50
C SER A 11 16.06 -19.14 2.21
N VAL A 12 17.33 -18.80 1.97
CA VAL A 12 17.73 -17.42 1.60
C VAL A 12 17.10 -17.00 0.28
N LYS A 13 17.09 -17.88 -0.72
CA LYS A 13 16.45 -17.62 -2.01
C LYS A 13 14.95 -17.37 -1.85
N ALA A 14 14.26 -18.19 -1.07
CA ALA A 14 12.83 -18.01 -0.78
C ALA A 14 12.55 -16.67 -0.08
N LEU A 15 13.39 -16.27 0.87
CA LEU A 15 13.28 -14.96 1.54
C LEU A 15 13.53 -13.80 0.58
N MET A 16 14.52 -13.89 -0.31
CA MET A 16 14.79 -12.85 -1.32
C MET A 16 13.62 -12.73 -2.31
N THR A 17 13.08 -13.84 -2.80
CA THR A 17 11.91 -13.83 -3.69
C THR A 17 10.71 -13.20 -3.00
N MET A 18 10.47 -13.50 -1.72
CA MET A 18 9.39 -12.88 -0.95
C MET A 18 9.59 -11.37 -0.78
N GLN A 19 10.80 -10.92 -0.42
CA GLN A 19 11.09 -9.48 -0.31
C GLN A 19 10.89 -8.75 -1.64
N ALA A 20 11.31 -9.36 -2.75
CA ALA A 20 11.09 -8.78 -4.08
C ALA A 20 9.60 -8.65 -4.44
N ASP A 21 8.78 -9.67 -4.12
CA ASP A 21 7.32 -9.62 -4.31
C ASP A 21 6.68 -8.50 -3.47
N VAL A 22 7.04 -8.41 -2.18
CA VAL A 22 6.52 -7.37 -1.28
C VAL A 22 6.91 -5.97 -1.76
N ILE A 23 8.15 -5.77 -2.19
CA ILE A 23 8.61 -4.50 -2.77
C ILE A 23 7.81 -4.18 -4.03
N SER A 24 7.64 -5.14 -4.93
CA SER A 24 6.89 -4.95 -6.18
C SER A 24 5.44 -4.54 -5.92
N LYS A 25 4.75 -5.25 -5.01
CA LYS A 25 3.38 -4.92 -4.60
C LYS A 25 3.31 -3.54 -3.92
N THR A 26 4.28 -3.21 -3.09
CA THR A 26 4.34 -1.89 -2.42
C THR A 26 4.49 -0.76 -3.44
N VAL A 27 5.35 -0.94 -4.44
CA VAL A 27 5.54 0.05 -5.52
C VAL A 27 4.26 0.19 -6.35
N ALA A 28 3.63 -0.92 -6.72
CA ALA A 28 2.36 -0.88 -7.45
C ALA A 28 1.26 -0.16 -6.66
N GLN A 29 1.19 -0.43 -5.35
CA GLN A 29 0.25 0.24 -4.45
C GLN A 29 0.54 1.75 -4.33
N GLN A 30 1.81 2.15 -4.21
CA GLN A 30 2.21 3.56 -4.22
C GLN A 30 1.82 4.27 -5.53
N GLN A 31 1.98 3.60 -6.68
CA GLN A 31 1.58 4.16 -7.97
C GLN A 31 0.06 4.35 -8.05
N LYS A 32 -0.73 3.35 -7.63
CA LYS A 32 -2.20 3.44 -7.55
C LYS A 32 -2.63 4.58 -6.64
N SER A 33 -2.06 4.65 -5.43
CA SER A 33 -2.24 5.73 -4.47
C SER A 33 -1.97 7.11 -5.05
N ALA A 34 -0.84 7.26 -5.75
CA ALA A 34 -0.46 8.52 -6.38
C ALA A 34 -1.43 8.93 -7.50
N GLN A 35 -1.87 7.97 -8.33
CA GLN A 35 -2.86 8.22 -9.39
C GLN A 35 -4.21 8.63 -8.80
N SER A 36 -4.70 7.95 -7.76
CA SER A 36 -5.95 8.31 -7.08
C SER A 36 -5.87 9.69 -6.44
N LEU A 37 -4.74 10.03 -5.81
CA LEU A 37 -4.54 11.36 -5.21
C LEU A 37 -4.47 12.47 -6.26
N ALA A 38 -3.77 12.22 -7.37
CA ALA A 38 -3.70 13.17 -8.47
C ALA A 38 -5.09 13.40 -9.10
N GLY A 39 -5.84 12.31 -9.33
CA GLY A 39 -7.22 12.39 -9.82
C GLY A 39 -8.13 13.17 -8.88
N PHE A 40 -8.05 12.87 -7.58
CA PHE A 40 -8.78 13.61 -6.54
C PHE A 40 -8.52 15.12 -6.65
N PHE A 41 -7.26 15.56 -6.63
CA PHE A 41 -6.95 16.99 -6.70
C PHE A 41 -7.36 17.63 -8.04
N GLN A 42 -7.27 16.91 -9.16
CA GLN A 42 -7.75 17.42 -10.45
C GLN A 42 -9.26 17.66 -10.44
N ASP A 43 -10.04 16.76 -9.83
CA ASP A 43 -11.49 16.91 -9.76
C ASP A 43 -11.91 17.99 -8.76
N GLU A 44 -11.25 18.06 -7.61
CA GLU A 44 -11.48 19.15 -6.64
C GLU A 44 -11.08 20.52 -7.22
N ALA A 45 -10.02 20.60 -8.02
CA ALA A 45 -9.63 21.83 -8.71
C ALA A 45 -10.67 22.30 -9.73
N LYS A 46 -11.38 21.37 -10.40
CA LYS A 46 -12.51 21.72 -11.29
C LYS A 46 -13.69 22.25 -10.48
N LYS A 47 -14.08 21.56 -9.40
CA LYS A 47 -15.16 22.00 -8.51
C LYS A 47 -14.87 23.38 -7.91
N ALA A 48 -13.62 23.65 -7.55
CA ALA A 48 -13.21 24.93 -7.00
C ALA A 48 -13.43 26.12 -7.97
N GLN A 49 -13.37 25.89 -9.28
CA GLN A 49 -13.61 26.93 -10.29
C GLN A 49 -15.08 27.36 -10.37
N GLU A 50 -16.00 26.53 -9.88
CA GLU A 50 -17.44 26.77 -9.94
C GLU A 50 -17.98 27.53 -8.71
N LEU A 51 -17.12 27.77 -7.71
CA LEU A 51 -17.49 28.42 -6.46
C LEU A 51 -17.70 29.92 -6.66
N LYS A 52 -18.86 30.44 -6.20
CA LYS A 52 -19.30 31.83 -6.44
C LYS A 52 -19.48 32.63 -5.16
N SER A 53 -19.41 32.00 -3.98
CA SER A 53 -19.58 32.68 -2.70
C SER A 53 -18.65 32.16 -1.60
N PRO A 54 -18.42 32.97 -0.54
CA PRO A 54 -17.69 32.54 0.66
C PRO A 54 -18.29 31.31 1.34
N GLU A 55 -19.62 31.19 1.39
CA GLU A 55 -20.30 30.04 1.99
C GLU A 55 -20.02 28.76 1.20
N GLN A 56 -20.06 28.84 -0.14
CA GLN A 56 -19.72 27.71 -1.01
C GLN A 56 -18.24 27.31 -0.86
N LEU A 57 -17.34 28.29 -0.70
CA LEU A 57 -15.92 28.01 -0.40
C LEU A 57 -15.73 27.27 0.92
N MET A 58 -16.44 27.68 1.98
CA MET A 58 -16.35 27.03 3.28
C MET A 58 -16.88 25.59 3.23
N GLN A 59 -18.02 25.39 2.58
CA GLN A 59 -18.61 24.06 2.41
C GLN A 59 -17.71 23.15 1.57
N PHE A 60 -17.20 23.66 0.45
CA PHE A 60 -16.21 22.97 -0.37
C PHE A 60 -15.00 22.53 0.46
N ASN A 61 -14.37 23.43 1.22
CA ASN A 61 -13.19 23.07 2.03
C ASN A 61 -13.49 21.93 3.02
N MET A 62 -14.65 21.95 3.67
CA MET A 62 -15.03 20.92 4.62
C MET A 62 -15.26 19.56 3.93
N GLU A 63 -16.00 19.56 2.82
CA GLU A 63 -16.29 18.34 2.04
C GLU A 63 -15.02 17.76 1.41
N THR A 64 -14.19 18.60 0.78
CA THR A 64 -12.90 18.22 0.21
C THR A 64 -11.96 17.66 1.27
N SER A 65 -11.86 18.29 2.45
CA SER A 65 -11.00 17.79 3.53
C SER A 65 -11.45 16.43 4.05
N LYS A 66 -12.77 16.24 4.18
CA LYS A 66 -13.34 14.95 4.58
C LYS A 66 -13.05 13.87 3.53
N ALA A 67 -13.31 14.17 2.25
CA ALA A 67 -13.06 13.22 1.17
C ALA A 67 -11.57 12.87 1.04
N LEU A 68 -10.67 13.85 1.21
CA LEU A 68 -9.23 13.61 1.25
C LEU A 68 -8.84 12.71 2.43
N PHE A 69 -9.41 12.95 3.62
CA PHE A 69 -9.15 12.11 4.78
C PHE A 69 -9.59 10.65 4.54
N GLU A 70 -10.80 10.44 4.01
CA GLU A 70 -11.32 9.11 3.69
C GLU A 70 -10.46 8.40 2.63
N LEU A 71 -10.03 9.13 1.60
CA LEU A 71 -9.12 8.64 0.58
C LEU A 71 -7.77 8.18 1.18
N LEU A 72 -7.18 8.99 2.07
CA LEU A 72 -5.92 8.65 2.73
C LEU A 72 -6.08 7.47 3.70
N GLN A 73 -7.20 7.40 4.41
CA GLN A 73 -7.51 6.28 5.31
C GLN A 73 -7.62 4.97 4.52
N SER A 74 -8.32 4.97 3.39
CA SER A 74 -8.43 3.81 2.51
C SER A 74 -7.07 3.35 2.01
N GLN A 75 -6.20 4.28 1.58
CA GLN A 75 -4.85 3.95 1.15
C GLN A 75 -4.01 3.35 2.29
N GLY A 76 -4.12 3.90 3.50
CA GLY A 76 -3.44 3.37 4.69
C GLY A 76 -3.89 1.95 5.03
N ALA A 77 -5.18 1.65 4.88
CA ALA A 77 -5.71 0.30 5.07
C ALA A 77 -5.16 -0.69 4.02
N GLU A 78 -5.06 -0.28 2.74
CA GLU A 78 -4.45 -1.11 1.68
C GLU A 78 -2.98 -1.42 1.98
N PHE A 79 -2.19 -0.43 2.46
CA PHE A 79 -0.81 -0.68 2.89
C PHE A 79 -0.71 -1.58 4.12
N THR A 80 -1.63 -1.44 5.07
CA THR A 80 -1.69 -2.31 6.26
C THR A 80 -1.95 -3.76 5.87
N SER A 81 -2.92 -3.99 4.97
CA SER A 81 -3.21 -5.33 4.43
C SER A 81 -1.99 -5.94 3.74
N LEU A 82 -1.26 -5.15 2.95
CA LEU A 82 -0.03 -5.63 2.29
C LEU A 82 1.04 -6.04 3.32
N ALA A 83 1.20 -5.25 4.39
CA ALA A 83 2.13 -5.58 5.48
C ALA A 83 1.73 -6.86 6.23
N GLU A 84 0.43 -7.06 6.45
CA GLU A 84 -0.11 -8.29 7.06
C GLU A 84 0.12 -9.51 6.15
N GLU A 85 -0.14 -9.39 4.85
CA GLU A 85 0.15 -10.45 3.87
C GLU A 85 1.65 -10.81 3.86
N ALA A 86 2.52 -9.81 3.87
CA ALA A 86 3.97 -10.00 3.91
C ALA A 86 4.40 -10.74 5.19
N ARG A 87 3.86 -10.33 6.35
CA ARG A 87 4.10 -11.01 7.63
C ARG A 87 3.64 -12.46 7.59
N ASP A 88 2.43 -12.72 7.11
CA ASP A 88 1.85 -14.05 7.09
C ASP A 88 2.61 -14.98 6.12
N ALA A 89 3.05 -14.45 4.97
CA ALA A 89 3.92 -15.17 4.04
C ALA A 89 5.27 -15.51 4.70
N PHE A 90 5.87 -14.56 5.42
CA PHE A 90 7.11 -14.78 6.17
C PHE A 90 6.95 -15.86 7.24
N MET A 91 5.90 -15.81 8.06
CA MET A 91 5.65 -16.80 9.11
C MET A 91 5.41 -18.21 8.54
N LYS A 92 4.71 -18.33 7.40
CA LYS A 92 4.58 -19.60 6.67
C LYS A 92 5.93 -20.14 6.20
N SER A 93 6.80 -19.27 5.72
CA SER A 93 8.16 -19.64 5.29
C SER A 93 9.01 -20.10 6.48
N VAL A 94 9.04 -19.34 7.58
CA VAL A 94 9.78 -19.70 8.81
C VAL A 94 9.29 -21.02 9.42
N SER A 95 7.99 -21.26 9.47
CA SER A 95 7.45 -22.54 9.96
C SER A 95 7.79 -23.73 9.06
N SER A 96 8.05 -23.50 7.77
CA SER A 96 8.57 -24.53 6.85
C SER A 96 10.08 -24.80 7.03
N PHE A 97 10.80 -23.95 7.76
CA PHE A 97 12.24 -24.05 8.03
C PHE A 97 12.59 -24.52 9.46
N GLY A 98 11.60 -24.70 10.34
CA GLY A 98 11.83 -25.19 11.71
C GLY A 98 12.22 -26.68 11.75
N PRO A 99 12.99 -27.13 12.76
CA PRO A 99 13.30 -28.55 12.92
C PRO A 99 12.00 -29.34 13.15
N LYS A 100 11.86 -30.49 12.48
CA LYS A 100 10.90 -31.52 12.90
C LYS A 100 11.39 -32.17 14.18
#